data_AF-A0AAW2YNL0-F1
#
_entry.id   AF-A0AAW2YNL0-F1
#
_cell.length_a   1.000
_cell.length_b   1.000
_cell.length_c   1.000
_cell.angle_alpha   90.00
_cell.angle_beta   90.00
_cell.angle_gamma   90.00
#
_symmetry.space_group_name_H-M   'P 1'
#
loop_
_entity.id
_entity.type
_entity.pdbx_description
1 polymer ?
#
loop_
_entity_poly.entity_id
_entity_poly.type
_entity_poly.pdbx_seq_one_letter_code
_entity_poly.pdbx_strand_id
1 'polypeptide(L)'
;MSDNGLHLRTGLVLLCVYLTIGYFGHQDARIDWRLRMVSPIYKTFFLMAGMYKGMTFSRTVTMITQIPVRTTDGDYNGVKTTDVLINNFHKDDWRGNNNDIVARVFEPKNLLPCSDEKLPLMIYYHGGGYATCSSRNILFDSLLRELSYKLKVIIVAADYALAPEHPFPAALYDTCSTWRWVNELHNQTLARNASFDFAYRIDFNRIIVAGDSAGGNLAFRQTFLARDKQEPIYPAFAMNPSAVRNLSSHLKISYQILISPGTGTIRNQTDIEKSYLLNEAVLDWFWASSIGDIKEQQFIDSVVDSEFCICPKKMCHKGLPDALVISGCMDPLYRDAKEIAKNMNDAGVNATMIIYNTVHSFHVFQFLEESQDAYNQIERALFERGLTGHTNCKIK
;
A
#
# COMPACT_ATOMS: atom_id res chain seq x y z
N MET A 1 38.70 21.67 2.64
CA MET A 1 38.83 20.32 3.20
C MET A 1 39.01 20.49 4.71
N SER A 2 38.21 20.00 5.66
CA SER A 2 37.05 19.10 5.66
C SER A 2 36.41 19.20 7.05
N ASP A 3 35.27 19.88 7.20
CA ASP A 3 34.45 19.84 8.44
C ASP A 3 33.32 18.80 8.35
N ASN A 4 33.07 18.29 7.14
CA ASN A 4 32.05 17.26 6.88
C ASN A 4 32.39 15.90 7.53
N GLY A 5 33.66 15.67 7.89
CA GLY A 5 34.11 14.44 8.53
C GLY A 5 33.78 14.37 10.03
N LEU A 6 33.67 15.53 10.70
CA LEU A 6 33.34 15.59 12.12
C LEU A 6 31.84 15.32 12.33
N HIS A 7 30.98 15.97 11.55
CA HIS A 7 29.52 15.77 11.62
C HIS A 7 29.08 14.34 11.29
N LEU A 8 29.71 13.67 10.32
CA LEU A 8 29.41 12.27 10.00
C LEU A 8 29.82 11.32 11.14
N ARG A 9 30.96 11.58 11.79
CA ARG A 9 31.47 10.79 12.92
C ARG A 9 30.62 11.01 14.17
N THR A 10 30.18 12.24 14.45
CA THR A 10 29.24 12.51 15.56
C THR A 10 27.87 11.89 15.31
N GLY A 11 27.38 11.89 14.07
CA GLY A 11 26.15 11.20 13.67
C GLY A 11 26.22 9.67 13.85
N LEU A 12 27.34 9.05 13.48
CA LEU A 12 27.56 7.61 13.70
C LEU A 12 27.69 7.26 15.17
N VAL A 13 28.38 8.08 15.97
CA VAL A 13 28.52 7.86 17.42
C VAL A 13 27.17 8.03 18.13
N LEU A 14 26.37 9.03 17.76
CA LEU A 14 25.00 9.18 18.25
C LEU A 14 24.12 8.01 17.84
N LEU A 15 24.24 7.51 16.60
CA LEU A 15 23.54 6.32 16.15
C LEU A 15 23.93 5.09 16.98
N CYS A 16 25.23 4.86 17.23
CA CYS A 16 25.70 3.74 18.06
C CYS A 16 25.24 3.87 19.53
N VAL A 17 25.29 5.06 20.11
CA VAL A 17 24.81 5.32 21.48
C VAL A 17 23.30 5.14 21.55
N TYR A 18 22.55 5.58 20.55
CA TYR A 18 21.09 5.45 20.49
C TYR A 18 20.64 4.01 20.21
N LEU A 19 21.38 3.25 19.39
CA LEU A 19 21.19 1.80 19.21
C LEU A 19 21.41 1.05 20.52
N THR A 20 22.42 1.47 21.30
CA THR A 20 22.70 0.91 22.62
C THR A 20 21.59 1.27 23.61
N ILE A 21 21.13 2.52 23.66
CA ILE A 21 20.02 2.95 24.53
C ILE A 21 18.68 2.33 24.10
N GLY A 22 18.41 2.17 22.81
CA GLY A 22 17.21 1.53 22.28
C GLY A 22 17.14 0.03 22.60
N TYR A 23 18.29 -0.65 22.56
CA TYR A 23 18.42 -2.06 22.96
C TYR A 23 18.16 -2.26 24.47
N PHE A 24 18.65 -1.35 25.32
CA PHE A 24 18.51 -1.47 26.78
C PHE A 24 17.29 -0.74 27.39
N GLY A 25 16.67 0.20 26.66
CA GLY A 25 15.64 1.11 27.19
C GLY A 25 14.20 0.65 27.01
N HIS A 26 13.89 -0.21 26.04
CA HIS A 26 12.54 -0.74 25.81
C HIS A 26 12.51 -2.25 26.05
N GLN A 27 12.19 -2.65 27.28
CA GLN A 27 11.92 -4.05 27.66
C GLN A 27 10.45 -4.42 27.42
N ASP A 28 9.87 -4.04 26.28
CA ASP A 28 8.58 -4.59 25.92
C ASP A 28 8.78 -6.04 25.44
N ALA A 29 8.61 -6.98 26.36
CA ALA A 29 8.78 -8.42 26.11
C ALA A 29 7.81 -8.96 25.06
N ARG A 30 6.76 -8.20 24.70
CA ARG A 30 5.81 -8.55 23.65
C ARG A 30 6.37 -8.34 22.24
N ILE A 31 7.48 -7.60 22.11
CA ILE A 31 8.03 -7.18 20.82
C ILE A 31 9.30 -7.97 20.50
N ASP A 32 9.37 -8.50 19.28
CA ASP A 32 10.57 -9.17 18.76
C ASP A 32 11.82 -8.29 18.94
N TRP A 33 12.92 -8.88 19.40
CA TRP A 33 14.14 -8.14 19.70
C TRP A 33 14.73 -7.42 18.47
N ARG A 34 14.52 -7.97 17.25
CA ARG A 34 14.96 -7.35 15.99
C ARG A 34 14.18 -6.07 15.71
N LEU A 35 12.87 -6.07 15.97
CA LEU A 35 12.06 -4.85 15.87
C LEU A 35 12.46 -3.80 16.91
N ARG A 36 12.82 -4.22 18.12
CA ARG A 36 13.33 -3.32 19.17
C ARG A 36 14.63 -2.62 18.78
N MET A 37 15.47 -3.26 17.96
CA MET A 37 16.67 -2.65 17.41
C MET A 37 16.38 -1.72 16.23
N VAL A 38 15.45 -2.09 15.36
CA VAL A 38 15.19 -1.39 14.10
C VAL A 38 14.28 -0.16 14.29
N SER A 39 13.25 -0.24 15.14
CA SER A 39 12.27 0.83 15.32
C SER A 39 12.88 2.19 15.75
N PRO A 40 13.82 2.26 16.72
CA PRO A 40 14.44 3.53 17.11
C PRO A 40 15.20 4.21 15.96
N ILE A 41 15.76 3.43 15.03
CA ILE A 41 16.44 3.95 13.84
C ILE A 41 15.44 4.69 12.94
N TYR A 42 14.33 4.03 12.59
CA TYR A 42 13.28 4.64 11.76
C TYR A 42 12.69 5.90 12.40
N LYS A 43 12.36 5.85 13.70
CA LYS A 43 11.83 7.01 14.44
C LYS A 43 12.80 8.20 14.43
N THR A 44 14.10 7.93 14.56
CA THR A 44 15.13 8.97 14.52
C THR A 44 15.23 9.63 13.15
N PHE A 45 15.24 8.84 12.07
CA PHE A 45 15.32 9.40 10.72
C PHE A 45 14.05 10.16 10.33
N PHE A 46 12.87 9.71 10.78
CA PHE A 46 11.64 10.47 10.60
C PHE A 46 11.66 11.80 11.36
N LEU A 47 12.14 11.81 12.60
CA LEU A 47 12.35 13.05 13.36
C LEU A 47 13.31 13.99 12.63
N MET A 48 14.46 13.48 12.16
CA MET A 48 15.45 14.26 11.40
C MET A 48 14.89 14.75 10.07
N ALA A 49 14.00 13.99 9.43
CA ALA A 49 13.32 14.38 8.20
C ALA A 49 12.26 15.48 8.42
N GLY A 50 11.94 15.83 9.67
CA GLY A 50 11.02 16.93 9.99
C GLY A 50 9.60 16.50 10.37
N MET A 51 9.36 15.21 10.66
CA MET A 51 8.04 14.64 11.01
C MET A 51 7.37 15.25 12.27
N TYR A 52 7.96 16.28 12.89
CA TYR A 52 7.43 16.97 14.06
C TYR A 52 7.65 18.50 14.00
N LYS A 53 7.99 19.03 12.82
CA LYS A 53 8.25 20.46 12.61
C LYS A 53 7.59 20.96 11.32
N GLY A 54 6.32 21.37 11.43
CA GLY A 54 5.53 21.85 10.30
C GLY A 54 5.24 20.76 9.26
N MET A 55 4.84 21.17 8.06
CA MET A 55 4.52 20.28 6.93
C MET A 55 5.67 20.13 5.92
N THR A 56 6.91 20.38 6.34
CA THR A 56 8.09 20.15 5.49
C THR A 56 8.71 18.80 5.81
N PHE A 57 8.95 17.97 4.80
CA PHE A 57 9.52 16.63 4.98
C PHE A 57 10.73 16.40 4.07
N SER A 58 11.90 16.13 4.66
CA SER A 58 13.13 15.93 3.90
C SER A 58 13.22 14.52 3.31
N ARG A 59 12.88 14.41 2.02
CA ARG A 59 13.03 13.18 1.23
C ARG A 59 14.44 12.62 1.29
N THR A 60 15.45 13.49 1.15
CA THR A 60 16.87 13.11 1.19
C THR A 60 17.25 12.40 2.48
N VAL A 61 16.76 12.86 3.64
CA VAL A 61 17.03 12.20 4.93
C VAL A 61 16.32 10.85 5.00
N THR A 62 15.06 10.76 4.53
CA THR A 62 14.32 9.49 4.53
C THR A 62 14.83 8.45 3.54
N MET A 63 15.58 8.84 2.50
CA MET A 63 16.18 7.87 1.58
C MET A 63 17.11 6.89 2.29
N ILE A 64 17.73 7.30 3.40
CA ILE A 64 18.61 6.46 4.21
C ILE A 64 17.87 5.23 4.76
N THR A 65 16.58 5.36 5.05
CA THR A 65 15.74 4.26 5.56
C THR A 65 15.01 3.49 4.46
N GLN A 66 15.15 3.90 3.19
CA GLN A 66 14.43 3.28 2.07
C GLN A 66 15.18 2.10 1.43
N ILE A 67 16.52 2.11 1.45
CA ILE A 67 17.42 1.13 0.80
C ILE A 67 16.80 0.59 -0.51
N PRO A 68 16.85 1.36 -1.61
CA PRO A 68 16.14 1.00 -2.82
C PRO A 68 16.76 -0.22 -3.50
N VAL A 69 15.93 -1.18 -3.87
CA VAL A 69 16.31 -2.35 -4.65
C VAL A 69 16.23 -2.03 -6.12
N ARG A 70 17.27 -2.40 -6.88
CA ARG A 70 17.27 -2.27 -8.35
C ARG A 70 16.41 -3.36 -8.96
N THR A 71 15.90 -3.10 -10.15
CA THR A 71 15.26 -4.13 -10.96
C THR A 71 16.24 -5.25 -11.28
N THR A 72 15.74 -6.47 -11.37
CA THR A 72 16.49 -7.67 -11.74
C THR A 72 15.89 -8.29 -13.00
N ASP A 73 16.70 -8.38 -14.05
CA ASP A 73 16.38 -9.18 -15.25
C ASP A 73 16.54 -10.69 -14.99
N GLY A 74 17.20 -11.07 -13.90
CA GLY A 74 17.45 -12.44 -13.43
C GLY A 74 16.52 -12.90 -12.30
N ASP A 75 16.83 -14.10 -11.78
CA ASP A 75 16.03 -14.82 -10.80
C ASP A 75 16.46 -14.50 -9.37
N TYR A 76 15.98 -13.38 -8.81
CA TYR A 76 16.08 -13.17 -7.37
C TYR A 76 14.81 -13.75 -6.74
N ASN A 77 14.96 -14.97 -6.19
CA ASN A 77 13.89 -15.80 -5.64
C ASN A 77 12.77 -16.15 -6.63
N GLY A 78 13.08 -16.55 -7.87
CA GLY A 78 12.02 -16.97 -8.80
C GLY A 78 11.27 -15.83 -9.50
N VAL A 79 11.67 -14.56 -9.31
CA VAL A 79 10.89 -13.38 -9.72
C VAL A 79 11.73 -12.37 -10.50
N LYS A 80 11.28 -12.04 -11.71
CA LYS A 80 11.77 -10.89 -12.49
C LYS A 80 11.06 -9.63 -12.02
N THR A 81 11.79 -8.51 -11.99
CA THR A 81 11.19 -7.20 -11.69
C THR A 81 11.52 -6.18 -12.76
N THR A 82 10.55 -5.39 -13.18
CA THR A 82 10.73 -4.32 -14.17
C THR A 82 9.97 -3.08 -13.72
N ASP A 83 10.56 -1.90 -13.85
CA ASP A 83 9.87 -0.64 -13.60
C ASP A 83 9.20 -0.20 -14.91
N VAL A 84 7.92 0.17 -14.84
CA VAL A 84 7.14 0.71 -15.96
C VAL A 84 6.62 2.09 -15.62
N LEU A 85 6.39 2.90 -16.66
CA LEU A 85 5.76 4.20 -16.53
C LEU A 85 4.29 4.07 -16.88
N ILE A 86 3.44 4.44 -15.93
CA ILE A 86 2.00 4.53 -16.09
C ILE A 86 1.67 5.99 -16.37
N ASN A 87 1.19 6.25 -17.59
CA ASN A 87 0.80 7.59 -18.00
C ASN A 87 -0.22 8.16 -17.02
N ASN A 88 0.04 9.36 -16.49
CA ASN A 88 -0.99 10.07 -15.75
C ASN A 88 -2.00 10.65 -16.74
N PHE A 89 -3.24 10.17 -16.71
CA PHE A 89 -4.29 10.59 -17.64
C PHE A 89 -4.92 11.93 -17.28
N HIS A 90 -4.53 12.51 -16.15
CA HIS A 90 -4.95 13.83 -15.72
C HIS A 90 -3.92 14.84 -16.27
N LYS A 91 -4.12 15.30 -17.52
CA LYS A 91 -3.17 16.20 -18.22
C LYS A 91 -3.05 17.60 -17.59
N ASP A 92 -4.04 18.01 -16.80
CA ASP A 92 -4.09 19.28 -16.06
C ASP A 92 -3.82 19.11 -14.55
N ASP A 93 -3.18 18.01 -14.16
CA ASP A 93 -3.01 17.58 -12.75
C ASP A 93 -1.91 18.34 -11.99
N TRP A 94 -1.87 18.19 -10.66
CA TRP A 94 -0.78 18.68 -9.79
C TRP A 94 0.62 18.20 -10.22
N ARG A 95 0.67 17.10 -10.99
CA ARG A 95 1.88 16.52 -11.58
C ARG A 95 2.41 17.26 -12.81
N GLY A 96 1.61 18.06 -13.50
CA GLY A 96 1.97 18.66 -14.79
C GLY A 96 2.16 17.64 -15.93
N ASN A 97 2.53 18.12 -17.13
CA ASN A 97 2.49 17.37 -18.39
C ASN A 97 3.47 16.17 -18.54
N ASN A 98 4.30 15.85 -17.54
CA ASN A 98 5.41 14.90 -17.73
C ASN A 98 5.83 14.11 -16.47
N ASN A 99 4.86 13.64 -15.68
CA ASN A 99 5.13 12.92 -14.44
C ASN A 99 4.29 11.63 -14.35
N ASP A 100 4.74 10.62 -15.08
CA ASP A 100 4.18 9.28 -15.05
C ASP A 100 4.31 8.67 -13.64
N ILE A 101 3.37 7.78 -13.30
CA ILE A 101 3.45 6.97 -12.09
C ILE A 101 4.43 5.84 -12.37
N VAL A 102 5.49 5.73 -11.57
CA VAL A 102 6.37 4.55 -11.62
C VAL A 102 5.62 3.39 -10.98
N ALA A 103 5.57 2.26 -11.67
CA ALA A 103 5.10 1.01 -11.07
C ALA A 103 6.16 -0.07 -11.24
N ARG A 104 6.42 -0.83 -10.18
CA ARG A 104 7.25 -2.03 -10.26
C ARG A 104 6.38 -3.24 -10.55
N VAL A 105 6.70 -3.92 -11.64
CA VAL A 105 6.09 -5.20 -12.01
C VAL A 105 6.93 -6.33 -11.45
N PHE A 106 6.32 -7.23 -10.69
CA PHE A 106 6.90 -8.49 -10.20
C PHE A 106 6.29 -9.64 -10.97
N GLU A 107 7.13 -10.41 -11.63
CA GLU A 107 6.72 -11.46 -12.56
C GLU A 107 7.40 -12.78 -12.17
N PRO A 108 6.63 -13.80 -11.75
CA PRO A 108 7.19 -15.08 -11.34
C PRO A 108 7.64 -15.87 -12.58
N LYS A 109 8.92 -16.28 -12.60
CA LYS A 109 9.54 -17.06 -13.67
C LYS A 109 9.39 -18.56 -13.42
N ASN A 110 9.38 -19.34 -14.51
CA ASN A 110 9.43 -20.82 -14.48
C ASN A 110 8.31 -21.54 -13.71
N LEU A 111 7.16 -20.89 -13.48
CA LEU A 111 6.04 -21.43 -12.70
C LEU A 111 4.78 -21.72 -13.52
N LEU A 112 4.81 -21.52 -14.85
CA LEU A 112 3.75 -21.91 -15.77
C LEU A 112 3.98 -23.35 -16.26
N PRO A 113 3.26 -24.36 -15.75
CA PRO A 113 3.38 -25.75 -16.21
C PRO A 113 2.88 -25.97 -17.64
N CYS A 114 2.06 -25.06 -18.17
CA CYS A 114 1.49 -25.12 -19.51
C CYS A 114 1.72 -23.76 -20.22
N SER A 115 2.13 -23.74 -21.51
CA SER A 115 2.53 -22.52 -22.24
C SER A 115 1.45 -21.42 -22.34
N ASP A 116 0.20 -21.81 -22.07
CA ASP A 116 -0.99 -20.95 -22.23
C ASP A 116 -1.64 -20.57 -20.89
N GLU A 117 -1.10 -21.02 -19.75
CA GLU A 117 -1.66 -20.68 -18.44
C GLU A 117 -1.37 -19.21 -18.12
N LYS A 118 -2.45 -18.44 -17.89
CA LYS A 118 -2.38 -17.03 -17.48
C LYS A 118 -2.44 -16.91 -15.96
N LEU A 119 -1.73 -15.93 -15.42
CA LEU A 119 -1.62 -15.66 -14.00
C LEU A 119 -2.57 -14.54 -13.57
N PRO A 120 -3.07 -14.56 -12.32
CA PRO A 120 -3.79 -13.43 -11.74
C PRO A 120 -2.93 -12.18 -11.72
N LEU A 121 -3.60 -11.03 -11.74
CA LEU A 121 -2.99 -9.73 -11.52
C LEU A 121 -3.27 -9.27 -10.09
N MET A 122 -2.25 -8.88 -9.35
CA MET A 122 -2.39 -8.13 -8.10
C MET A 122 -1.92 -6.70 -8.31
N ILE A 123 -2.77 -5.72 -8.01
CA ILE A 123 -2.38 -4.31 -7.93
C ILE A 123 -2.07 -4.01 -6.46
N TYR A 124 -0.84 -3.61 -6.15
CA TYR A 124 -0.40 -3.38 -4.78
C TYR A 124 -0.10 -1.90 -4.51
N TYR A 125 -0.57 -1.40 -3.37
CA TYR A 125 -0.23 -0.07 -2.87
C TYR A 125 0.43 -0.19 -1.49
N HIS A 126 1.62 0.41 -1.33
CA HIS A 126 2.41 0.29 -0.11
C HIS A 126 1.90 1.18 1.03
N GLY A 127 2.23 0.82 2.26
CA GLY A 127 2.03 1.65 3.45
C GLY A 127 3.07 2.75 3.61
N GLY A 128 3.02 3.46 4.74
CA GLY A 128 3.92 4.59 5.02
C GLY A 128 3.21 5.93 5.21
N GLY A 129 1.95 5.89 5.66
CA GLY A 129 1.19 7.08 6.06
C GLY A 129 1.08 8.14 4.97
N TYR A 130 0.94 7.72 3.71
CA TYR A 130 0.94 8.58 2.52
C TYR A 130 2.22 9.38 2.29
N ALA A 131 3.24 9.23 3.12
CA ALA A 131 4.40 10.11 3.12
C ALA A 131 5.73 9.38 3.03
N THR A 132 5.78 8.05 3.07
CA THR A 132 7.04 7.32 2.99
C THR A 132 6.91 6.03 2.17
N CYS A 133 8.05 5.38 1.93
CA CYS A 133 8.20 4.11 1.22
C CYS A 133 7.98 4.23 -0.30
N SER A 134 8.14 3.09 -0.97
CA SER A 134 7.91 2.86 -2.40
C SER A 134 7.93 1.35 -2.63
N SER A 135 7.46 0.88 -3.78
CA SER A 135 7.67 -0.49 -4.29
C SER A 135 9.15 -0.90 -4.37
N ARG A 136 10.06 0.08 -4.40
CA ARG A 136 11.51 -0.13 -4.45
C ARG A 136 12.13 -0.33 -3.08
N ASN A 137 11.42 0.00 -2.01
CA ASN A 137 11.90 -0.17 -0.65
C ASN A 137 12.19 -1.65 -0.37
N ILE A 138 13.34 -1.97 0.23
CA ILE A 138 13.77 -3.36 0.46
C ILE A 138 12.72 -4.24 1.16
N LEU A 139 11.96 -3.71 2.13
CA LEU A 139 10.96 -4.48 2.85
C LEU A 139 9.77 -4.82 1.94
N PHE A 140 9.32 -3.85 1.14
CA PHE A 140 8.23 -4.05 0.19
C PHE A 140 8.66 -4.89 -1.01
N ASP A 141 9.83 -4.63 -1.61
CA ASP A 141 10.35 -5.40 -2.73
C ASP A 141 10.52 -6.89 -2.35
N SER A 142 11.06 -7.16 -1.15
CA SER A 142 11.19 -8.53 -0.64
C SER A 142 9.84 -9.20 -0.43
N LEU A 143 8.89 -8.51 0.22
CA LEU A 143 7.50 -8.98 0.41
C LEU A 143 6.85 -9.34 -0.94
N LEU A 144 6.90 -8.43 -1.91
CA LEU A 144 6.19 -8.57 -3.17
C LEU A 144 6.80 -9.65 -4.06
N ARG A 145 8.11 -9.88 -3.99
CA ARG A 145 8.73 -11.06 -4.61
C ARG A 145 8.23 -12.35 -3.99
N GLU A 146 8.19 -12.42 -2.66
CA GLU A 146 7.72 -13.62 -1.98
C GLU A 146 6.25 -13.93 -2.32
N LEU A 147 5.38 -12.92 -2.30
CA LEU A 147 3.98 -13.07 -2.71
C LEU A 147 3.85 -13.44 -4.19
N SER A 148 4.58 -12.78 -5.09
CA SER A 148 4.54 -13.08 -6.52
C SER A 148 4.94 -14.53 -6.82
N TYR A 149 6.00 -15.01 -6.15
CA TYR A 149 6.49 -16.38 -6.27
C TYR A 149 5.51 -17.40 -5.68
N LYS A 150 5.15 -17.28 -4.39
CA LYS A 150 4.30 -18.25 -3.68
C LYS A 150 2.92 -18.36 -4.31
N LEU A 151 2.30 -17.21 -4.61
CA LEU A 151 0.93 -17.15 -5.10
C LEU A 151 0.82 -17.37 -6.61
N LYS A 152 1.95 -17.37 -7.34
CA LYS A 152 2.01 -17.37 -8.81
C LYS A 152 1.16 -16.24 -9.40
N VAL A 153 1.42 -15.01 -8.97
CA VAL A 153 0.70 -13.81 -9.42
C VAL A 153 1.66 -12.80 -10.02
N ILE A 154 1.21 -12.10 -11.06
CA ILE A 154 1.89 -10.90 -11.54
C ILE A 154 1.46 -9.75 -10.64
N ILE A 155 2.42 -9.06 -10.02
CA ILE A 155 2.12 -7.90 -9.16
C ILE A 155 2.52 -6.63 -9.87
N VAL A 156 1.62 -5.65 -9.92
CA VAL A 156 1.91 -4.26 -10.31
C VAL A 156 1.83 -3.42 -9.04
N ALA A 157 2.98 -3.00 -8.51
CA ALA A 157 3.07 -2.15 -7.33
C ALA A 157 3.29 -0.70 -7.75
N ALA A 158 2.26 0.14 -7.62
CA ALA A 158 2.28 1.52 -8.10
C ALA A 158 2.77 2.48 -7.01
N ASP A 159 3.80 3.28 -7.33
CA ASP A 159 4.36 4.31 -6.44
C ASP A 159 3.51 5.58 -6.53
N TYR A 160 2.44 5.61 -5.72
CA TYR A 160 1.53 6.73 -5.65
C TYR A 160 2.20 7.98 -5.04
N ALA A 161 1.57 9.14 -5.24
CA ALA A 161 2.05 10.44 -4.78
C ALA A 161 2.19 10.52 -3.28
N LEU A 162 3.31 11.06 -2.81
CA LEU A 162 3.55 11.20 -1.39
C LEU A 162 3.27 12.62 -0.90
N ALA A 163 2.56 12.70 0.21
CA ALA A 163 2.43 13.88 1.05
C ALA A 163 3.74 14.15 1.82
N PRO A 164 4.05 15.40 2.19
CA PRO A 164 3.21 16.60 2.09
C PRO A 164 3.27 17.35 0.75
N GLU A 165 4.18 17.00 -0.16
CA GLU A 165 4.33 17.68 -1.46
C GLU A 165 3.08 17.52 -2.33
N HIS A 166 2.43 16.37 -2.20
CA HIS A 166 1.25 15.98 -2.97
C HIS A 166 0.17 15.46 -2.01
N PRO A 167 -0.51 16.36 -1.28
CA PRO A 167 -1.57 15.96 -0.35
C PRO A 167 -2.79 15.42 -1.10
N PHE A 168 -3.77 14.94 -0.35
CA PHE A 168 -5.06 14.51 -0.86
C PHE A 168 -5.63 15.56 -1.82
N PRO A 169 -6.24 15.14 -2.94
CA PRO A 169 -6.51 13.76 -3.40
C PRO A 169 -5.42 13.08 -4.26
N ALA A 170 -4.19 13.59 -4.30
CA ALA A 170 -3.14 13.13 -5.23
C ALA A 170 -2.95 11.61 -5.31
N ALA A 171 -2.73 10.95 -4.17
CA ALA A 171 -2.51 9.50 -4.12
C ALA A 171 -3.70 8.67 -4.64
N LEU A 172 -4.93 9.14 -4.41
CA LEU A 172 -6.15 8.50 -4.92
C LEU A 172 -6.26 8.64 -6.45
N TYR A 173 -5.82 9.77 -7.00
CA TYR A 173 -5.75 9.92 -8.46
C TYR A 173 -4.78 8.95 -9.10
N ASP A 174 -3.64 8.71 -8.46
CA ASP A 174 -2.68 7.75 -8.99
C ASP A 174 -3.22 6.32 -8.98
N THR A 175 -4.04 5.94 -7.99
CA THR A 175 -4.69 4.63 -8.01
C THR A 175 -5.69 4.52 -9.16
N CYS A 176 -6.43 5.59 -9.44
CA CYS A 176 -7.34 5.66 -10.59
C CYS A 176 -6.59 5.57 -11.92
N SER A 177 -5.47 6.29 -12.05
CA SER A 177 -4.60 6.23 -13.22
C SER A 177 -4.00 4.83 -13.40
N THR A 178 -3.61 4.18 -12.31
CA THR A 178 -3.16 2.77 -12.32
C THR A 178 -4.28 1.85 -12.81
N TRP A 179 -5.50 1.99 -12.29
CA TRP A 179 -6.65 1.20 -12.73
C TRP A 179 -6.98 1.41 -14.22
N ARG A 180 -6.94 2.66 -14.69
CA ARG A 180 -7.17 3.00 -16.11
C ARG A 180 -6.11 2.38 -17.00
N TRP A 181 -4.84 2.46 -16.60
CA TRP A 181 -3.74 1.80 -17.31
C TRP A 181 -3.91 0.28 -17.38
N VAL A 182 -4.38 -0.37 -16.32
CA VAL A 182 -4.71 -1.82 -16.37
C VAL A 182 -5.83 -2.11 -17.37
N ASN A 183 -6.85 -1.27 -17.47
CA ASN A 183 -7.91 -1.41 -18.48
C ASN A 183 -7.37 -1.24 -19.91
N GLU A 184 -6.49 -0.27 -20.13
CA GLU A 184 -5.83 -0.08 -21.43
C GLU A 184 -4.92 -1.25 -21.78
N LEU A 185 -4.14 -1.74 -20.81
CA LEU A 185 -3.29 -2.91 -20.97
C LEU A 185 -4.11 -4.14 -21.37
N HIS A 186 -5.30 -4.32 -20.77
CA HIS A 186 -6.24 -5.37 -21.17
C HIS A 186 -6.69 -5.22 -22.62
N ASN A 187 -7.13 -4.02 -23.02
CA ASN A 187 -7.58 -3.75 -24.38
C ASN A 187 -6.46 -3.99 -25.41
N GLN A 188 -5.24 -3.55 -25.12
CA GLN A 188 -4.09 -3.80 -25.99
C GLN A 188 -3.73 -5.29 -26.06
N THR A 189 -3.88 -6.02 -24.94
CA THR A 189 -3.68 -7.47 -24.91
C THR A 189 -4.68 -8.19 -25.82
N LEU A 190 -5.95 -7.77 -25.79
CA LEU A 190 -6.99 -8.29 -26.71
C LEU A 190 -6.70 -7.96 -28.17
N ALA A 191 -6.19 -6.75 -28.44
CA ALA A 191 -5.80 -6.29 -29.77
C ALA A 191 -4.45 -6.84 -30.25
N ARG A 192 -3.75 -7.65 -29.44
CA ARG A 192 -2.42 -8.21 -29.73
C ARG A 192 -1.35 -7.15 -30.04
N ASN A 193 -1.41 -6.01 -29.36
CA ASN A 193 -0.45 -4.92 -29.47
C ASN A 193 -0.05 -4.32 -28.11
N ALA A 194 -0.14 -5.12 -27.04
CA ALA A 194 0.29 -4.72 -25.70
C ALA A 194 1.74 -4.25 -25.69
N SER A 195 1.98 -3.11 -25.04
CA SER A 195 3.32 -2.52 -24.92
C SER A 195 4.28 -3.34 -24.05
N PHE A 196 3.77 -4.32 -23.31
CA PHE A 196 4.56 -5.14 -22.39
C PHE A 196 4.22 -6.63 -22.51
N ASP A 197 5.24 -7.48 -22.63
CA ASP A 197 5.06 -8.93 -22.81
C ASP A 197 4.34 -9.61 -21.63
N PHE A 198 4.55 -9.12 -20.40
CA PHE A 198 3.87 -9.67 -19.22
C PHE A 198 2.35 -9.52 -19.31
N ALA A 199 1.83 -8.57 -20.08
CA ALA A 199 0.40 -8.36 -20.26
C ALA A 199 -0.31 -9.58 -20.87
N TYR A 200 0.35 -10.25 -21.81
CA TYR A 200 -0.18 -11.47 -22.43
C TYR A 200 -0.30 -12.65 -21.47
N ARG A 201 0.43 -12.60 -20.35
CA ARG A 201 0.40 -13.61 -19.29
C ARG A 201 -0.58 -13.28 -18.17
N ILE A 202 -1.25 -12.13 -18.21
CA ILE A 202 -2.26 -11.76 -17.21
C ILE A 202 -3.63 -12.34 -17.59
N ASP A 203 -4.29 -12.95 -16.60
CA ASP A 203 -5.71 -13.24 -16.60
C ASP A 203 -6.49 -12.09 -15.96
N PHE A 204 -7.01 -11.21 -16.81
CA PHE A 204 -7.76 -10.02 -16.38
C PHE A 204 -9.14 -10.33 -15.76
N ASN A 205 -9.55 -11.59 -15.67
CA ASN A 205 -10.74 -11.99 -14.89
C ASN A 205 -10.39 -12.27 -13.40
N ARG A 206 -9.10 -12.34 -13.07
CA ARG A 206 -8.59 -12.61 -11.72
C ARG A 206 -7.72 -11.44 -11.27
N ILE A 207 -8.38 -10.30 -11.01
CA ILE A 207 -7.70 -9.09 -10.53
C ILE A 207 -7.90 -8.95 -9.03
N ILE A 208 -6.81 -8.86 -8.29
CA ILE A 208 -6.77 -8.64 -6.86
C ILE A 208 -6.26 -7.22 -6.63
N VAL A 209 -6.86 -6.50 -5.69
CA VAL A 209 -6.27 -5.26 -5.16
C VAL A 209 -5.76 -5.53 -3.75
N ALA A 210 -4.57 -5.04 -3.45
CA ALA A 210 -3.91 -5.28 -2.18
C ALA A 210 -3.19 -4.02 -1.70
N GLY A 211 -3.04 -3.90 -0.38
CA GLY A 211 -2.19 -2.88 0.19
C GLY A 211 -2.22 -2.89 1.70
N ASP A 212 -1.26 -2.17 2.29
CA ASP A 212 -1.14 -2.04 3.74
C ASP A 212 -1.23 -0.59 4.22
N SER A 213 -1.74 -0.38 5.44
CA SER A 213 -1.76 0.95 6.05
C SER A 213 -2.47 1.97 5.14
N ALA A 214 -1.80 3.08 4.78
CA ALA A 214 -2.26 4.04 3.78
C ALA A 214 -2.57 3.40 2.41
N GLY A 215 -1.74 2.48 1.94
CA GLY A 215 -1.96 1.74 0.70
C GLY A 215 -3.15 0.78 0.78
N GLY A 216 -3.40 0.19 1.95
CA GLY A 216 -4.60 -0.62 2.21
C GLY A 216 -5.87 0.20 2.11
N ASN A 217 -5.82 1.46 2.55
CA ASN A 217 -6.91 2.40 2.31
C ASN A 217 -7.12 2.71 0.83
N LEU A 218 -6.05 3.02 0.10
CA LEU A 218 -6.14 3.30 -1.34
C LEU A 218 -6.68 2.09 -2.12
N ALA A 219 -6.21 0.88 -1.79
CA ALA A 219 -6.71 -0.38 -2.33
C ALA A 219 -8.22 -0.53 -2.10
N PHE A 220 -8.66 -0.30 -0.86
CA PHE A 220 -10.08 -0.37 -0.50
C PHE A 220 -10.92 0.62 -1.30
N ARG A 221 -10.49 1.89 -1.39
CA ARG A 221 -11.20 2.94 -2.14
C ARG A 221 -11.29 2.66 -3.62
N GLN A 222 -10.23 2.10 -4.20
CA GLN A 222 -10.22 1.72 -5.61
C GLN A 222 -11.35 0.72 -5.93
N THR A 223 -11.81 -0.08 -4.98
CA THR A 223 -12.92 -1.03 -5.21
C THR A 223 -14.28 -0.37 -5.37
N PHE A 224 -14.54 0.71 -4.64
CA PHE A 224 -15.77 1.50 -4.82
C PHE A 224 -15.77 2.15 -6.20
N LEU A 225 -14.68 2.80 -6.57
CA LEU A 225 -14.52 3.45 -7.87
C LEU A 225 -14.62 2.45 -9.03
N ALA A 226 -14.02 1.27 -8.90
CA ALA A 226 -14.13 0.21 -9.90
C ALA A 226 -15.56 -0.37 -10.00
N ARG A 227 -16.25 -0.60 -8.88
CA ARG A 227 -17.64 -1.09 -8.86
C ARG A 227 -18.58 -0.10 -9.52
N ASP A 228 -18.48 1.17 -9.11
CA ASP A 228 -19.35 2.25 -9.57
C ASP A 228 -18.98 2.74 -10.97
N LYS A 229 -17.83 2.26 -11.51
CA LYS A 229 -17.25 2.68 -12.77
C LYS A 229 -17.08 4.19 -12.82
N GLN A 230 -16.55 4.73 -11.74
CA GLN A 230 -16.36 6.15 -11.54
C GLN A 230 -14.89 6.45 -11.32
N GLU A 231 -14.53 7.68 -11.65
CA GLU A 231 -13.24 8.25 -11.32
C GLU A 231 -13.40 9.72 -10.92
N PRO A 232 -12.59 10.21 -9.97
CA PRO A 232 -12.67 11.60 -9.55
C PRO A 232 -12.23 12.56 -10.67
N ILE A 233 -12.82 13.75 -10.69
CA ILE A 233 -12.51 14.83 -11.64
C ILE A 233 -11.53 15.82 -10.99
N TYR A 234 -10.31 15.89 -11.51
CA TYR A 234 -9.31 16.85 -11.01
C TYR A 234 -9.55 18.28 -11.54
N PRO A 235 -9.32 19.36 -10.75
CA PRO A 235 -9.19 19.39 -9.29
C PRO A 235 -10.55 19.44 -8.57
N ALA A 236 -11.67 19.43 -9.31
CA ALA A 236 -13.02 19.61 -8.77
C ALA A 236 -13.36 18.69 -7.60
N PHE A 237 -12.90 17.43 -7.62
CA PHE A 237 -13.10 16.46 -6.54
C PHE A 237 -12.44 16.89 -5.22
N ALA A 238 -11.34 17.64 -5.30
CA ALA A 238 -10.68 18.21 -4.12
C ALA A 238 -11.51 19.34 -3.47
N MET A 239 -12.54 19.86 -4.14
CA MET A 239 -13.44 20.89 -3.58
C MET A 239 -14.85 20.34 -3.34
N ASN A 240 -15.30 19.45 -4.23
CA ASN A 240 -16.57 18.77 -4.18
C ASN A 240 -16.34 17.29 -4.50
N PRO A 241 -16.26 16.42 -3.49
CA PRO A 241 -16.03 14.99 -3.69
C PRO A 241 -17.13 14.23 -4.46
N SER A 242 -18.27 14.86 -4.76
CA SER A 242 -19.25 14.31 -5.72
C SER A 242 -18.85 14.56 -7.19
N ALA A 243 -17.77 15.30 -7.45
CA ALA A 243 -17.26 15.57 -8.78
C ALA A 243 -16.50 14.36 -9.33
N VAL A 244 -17.28 13.34 -9.72
CA VAL A 244 -16.81 12.12 -10.38
C VAL A 244 -17.34 12.06 -11.81
N ARG A 245 -16.65 11.33 -12.69
CA ARG A 245 -17.11 11.01 -14.04
C ARG A 245 -17.15 9.51 -14.26
N ASN A 246 -17.98 9.06 -15.20
CA ASN A 246 -18.07 7.65 -15.56
C ASN A 246 -16.81 7.23 -16.33
N LEU A 247 -16.23 6.11 -15.91
CA LEU A 247 -15.13 5.42 -16.56
C LEU A 247 -15.69 4.25 -17.39
N SER A 248 -15.36 4.21 -18.67
CA SER A 248 -15.63 3.06 -19.53
C SER A 248 -14.68 1.91 -19.18
N SER A 249 -15.04 1.14 -18.16
CA SER A 249 -14.31 -0.05 -17.72
C SER A 249 -15.20 -1.31 -17.78
N HIS A 250 -14.60 -2.39 -18.27
CA HIS A 250 -15.20 -3.72 -18.32
C HIS A 250 -14.57 -4.70 -17.31
N LEU A 251 -13.45 -4.30 -16.69
CA LEU A 251 -12.77 -5.10 -15.69
C LEU A 251 -13.49 -5.05 -14.34
N LYS A 252 -13.34 -6.11 -13.56
CA LYS A 252 -13.84 -6.21 -12.19
C LYS A 252 -12.67 -6.59 -11.29
N ILE A 253 -12.66 -6.02 -10.09
CA ILE A 253 -11.79 -6.50 -9.01
C ILE A 253 -12.48 -7.73 -8.41
N SER A 254 -11.76 -8.85 -8.37
CA SER A 254 -12.26 -10.15 -7.93
C SER A 254 -12.11 -10.34 -6.42
N TYR A 255 -11.09 -9.73 -5.80
CA TYR A 255 -10.83 -9.85 -4.37
C TYR A 255 -9.96 -8.70 -3.82
N GLN A 256 -10.05 -8.49 -2.50
CA GLN A 256 -9.30 -7.47 -1.78
C GLN A 256 -8.43 -8.09 -0.69
N ILE A 257 -7.18 -7.64 -0.55
CA ILE A 257 -6.31 -7.97 0.58
C ILE A 257 -5.93 -6.66 1.29
N LEU A 258 -6.48 -6.44 2.47
CA LEU A 258 -6.32 -5.20 3.22
C LEU A 258 -5.55 -5.48 4.51
N ILE A 259 -4.32 -4.97 4.61
CA ILE A 259 -3.47 -5.22 5.78
C ILE A 259 -3.36 -3.95 6.62
N SER A 260 -3.93 -3.96 7.82
CA SER A 260 -4.01 -2.80 8.71
C SER A 260 -4.46 -1.53 7.98
N PRO A 261 -5.57 -1.56 7.21
CA PRO A 261 -5.99 -0.41 6.42
C PRO A 261 -6.26 0.79 7.33
N GLY A 262 -5.49 1.86 7.12
CA GLY A 262 -5.58 3.08 7.91
C GLY A 262 -6.70 3.95 7.39
N THR A 263 -7.80 4.05 8.13
CA THR A 263 -8.93 4.87 7.72
C THR A 263 -9.06 6.19 8.47
N GLY A 264 -8.40 6.30 9.62
CA GLY A 264 -8.34 7.52 10.42
C GLY A 264 -9.67 7.84 11.13
N THR A 265 -10.64 6.91 11.11
CA THR A 265 -12.00 7.16 11.63
C THR A 265 -12.16 6.81 13.09
N ILE A 266 -11.31 5.92 13.63
CA ILE A 266 -11.31 5.57 15.05
C ILE A 266 -9.96 5.85 15.68
N ARG A 267 -9.87 6.97 16.40
CA ARG A 267 -8.75 7.23 17.31
C ARG A 267 -9.11 6.76 18.71
N ASN A 268 -8.30 5.86 19.25
CA ASN A 268 -8.50 5.36 20.60
C ASN A 268 -7.18 5.33 21.37
N GLN A 269 -7.18 6.00 22.52
CA GLN A 269 -5.98 6.17 23.33
C GLN A 269 -5.37 4.83 23.77
N THR A 270 -6.19 3.85 24.12
CA THR A 270 -5.71 2.54 24.58
C THR A 270 -4.96 1.77 23.49
N ASP A 271 -5.35 1.92 22.21
CA ASP A 271 -4.61 1.25 21.13
C ASP A 271 -3.33 2.01 20.78
N ILE A 272 -3.35 3.34 20.86
CA ILE A 272 -2.16 4.18 20.69
C ILE A 272 -1.12 3.87 21.77
N GLU A 273 -1.53 3.73 23.03
CA GLU A 273 -0.63 3.39 24.14
C GLU A 273 -0.03 1.98 24.03
N LYS A 274 -0.76 1.04 23.40
CA LYS A 274 -0.26 -0.33 23.14
C LYS A 274 0.69 -0.39 21.96
N SER A 275 0.65 0.60 21.08
CA SER A 275 1.38 0.60 19.82
C SER A 275 2.87 0.83 20.03
N TYR A 276 3.67 -0.02 19.39
CA TYR A 276 5.13 0.08 19.46
C TYR A 276 5.71 0.99 18.36
N LEU A 277 5.20 0.89 17.13
CA LEU A 277 5.76 1.59 15.97
C LEU A 277 5.14 2.97 15.77
N LEU A 278 3.82 3.08 15.94
CA LEU A 278 3.08 4.32 15.73
C LEU A 278 2.69 4.94 17.07
N ASN A 279 2.76 6.26 17.19
CA ASN A 279 2.24 7.00 18.33
C ASN A 279 1.30 8.11 17.84
N GLU A 280 0.67 8.83 18.77
CA GLU A 280 -0.27 9.90 18.46
C GLU A 280 0.33 10.96 17.54
N ALA A 281 1.50 11.50 17.89
CA ALA A 281 2.16 12.54 17.11
C ALA A 281 2.51 12.10 15.67
N VAL A 282 2.90 10.84 15.49
CA VAL A 282 3.16 10.24 14.16
C VAL A 282 1.88 10.15 13.34
N LEU A 283 0.79 9.65 13.94
CA LEU A 283 -0.51 9.53 13.29
C LEU A 283 -1.08 10.89 12.93
N ASP A 284 -0.95 11.87 13.82
CA ASP A 284 -1.31 13.27 13.59
C ASP A 284 -0.57 13.87 12.43
N TRP A 285 0.75 13.67 12.39
CA TRP A 285 1.56 14.21 11.32
C TRP A 285 1.23 13.58 9.97
N PHE A 286 1.05 12.25 9.91
CA PHE A 286 0.63 11.57 8.68
C PHE A 286 -0.74 12.08 8.22
N TRP A 287 -1.68 12.22 9.14
CA TRP A 287 -3.01 12.76 8.85
C TRP A 287 -2.93 14.18 8.30
N ALA A 288 -2.32 15.10 9.06
CA ALA A 288 -2.18 16.50 8.69
C ALA A 288 -1.46 16.67 7.35
N SER A 289 -0.37 15.93 7.13
CA SER A 289 0.38 15.98 5.87
C SER A 289 -0.44 15.43 4.71
N SER A 290 -1.18 14.34 4.93
CA SER A 290 -2.02 13.73 3.90
C SER A 290 -3.18 14.63 3.47
N ILE A 291 -3.70 15.48 4.37
CA ILE A 291 -4.75 16.44 4.05
C ILE A 291 -4.17 17.74 3.49
N GLY A 292 -3.01 18.18 4.00
CA GLY A 292 -2.37 19.45 3.65
C GLY A 292 -2.96 20.66 4.40
N ASP A 293 -2.59 21.86 3.95
CA ASP A 293 -2.97 23.17 4.56
C ASP A 293 -4.42 23.57 4.22
N ILE A 294 -5.38 22.69 4.49
CA ILE A 294 -6.78 23.00 4.26
C ILE A 294 -7.26 23.90 5.41
N LYS A 295 -7.35 25.21 5.13
CA LYS A 295 -7.64 26.26 6.13
C LYS A 295 -9.11 26.42 6.50
N GLU A 296 -10.03 25.79 5.77
CA GLU A 296 -11.46 25.86 6.08
C GLU A 296 -11.89 24.66 6.92
N GLN A 297 -12.18 24.89 8.20
CA GLN A 297 -12.70 23.88 9.13
C GLN A 297 -13.95 23.19 8.59
N GLN A 298 -14.80 23.92 7.85
CA GLN A 298 -16.00 23.40 7.20
C GLN A 298 -15.68 22.41 6.06
N PHE A 299 -14.52 22.56 5.41
CA PHE A 299 -14.00 21.61 4.43
C PHE A 299 -13.37 20.40 5.10
N ILE A 300 -12.64 20.58 6.21
CA ILE A 300 -12.14 19.46 7.03
C ILE A 300 -13.32 18.62 7.51
N ASP A 301 -14.36 19.23 8.05
CA ASP A 301 -15.58 18.53 8.46
C ASP A 301 -16.26 17.90 7.24
N SER A 302 -16.27 18.54 6.06
CA SER A 302 -16.76 17.90 4.83
C SER A 302 -15.89 16.74 4.36
N VAL A 303 -14.57 16.75 4.52
CA VAL A 303 -13.69 15.63 4.16
C VAL A 303 -13.79 14.54 5.21
N VAL A 304 -13.97 14.89 6.49
CA VAL A 304 -14.07 13.96 7.62
C VAL A 304 -15.47 13.31 7.71
N ASP A 305 -16.54 14.04 7.41
CA ASP A 305 -17.95 13.59 7.45
C ASP A 305 -18.54 13.22 6.07
N SER A 306 -17.85 13.51 4.96
CA SER A 306 -18.29 13.04 3.65
C SER A 306 -17.98 11.58 3.44
N GLU A 307 -18.57 11.06 2.38
CA GLU A 307 -18.17 9.82 1.74
C GLU A 307 -16.67 9.76 1.33
N PHE A 308 -15.84 10.75 1.68
CA PHE A 308 -14.49 10.90 1.16
C PHE A 308 -13.42 11.19 2.20
N CYS A 309 -13.71 10.89 3.47
CA CYS A 309 -12.67 10.63 4.45
C CYS A 309 -11.93 9.35 4.08
N ILE A 310 -10.72 9.18 4.61
CA ILE A 310 -9.95 7.94 4.55
C ILE A 310 -10.76 6.75 5.15
N CYS A 311 -11.95 6.93 5.75
CA CYS A 311 -13.07 6.02 5.53
C CYS A 311 -14.41 6.73 5.57
N PRO A 312 -15.27 6.53 4.57
CA PRO A 312 -16.63 6.97 4.68
C PRO A 312 -17.47 5.96 5.44
N LYS A 313 -17.89 6.33 6.65
CA LYS A 313 -18.98 5.68 7.38
C LYS A 313 -20.30 5.60 6.57
N LYS A 314 -20.36 6.27 5.41
CA LYS A 314 -21.55 6.44 4.56
C LYS A 314 -21.47 5.72 3.20
N MET A 315 -20.33 5.18 2.76
CA MET A 315 -20.32 4.50 1.46
C MET A 315 -21.05 3.16 1.54
N CYS A 316 -21.90 2.89 0.55
CA CYS A 316 -22.56 1.60 0.43
C CYS A 316 -21.53 0.51 0.16
N HIS A 317 -21.40 -0.48 1.04
CA HIS A 317 -20.49 -1.61 0.85
C HIS A 317 -21.07 -2.72 -0.03
N LYS A 318 -22.37 -2.67 -0.37
CA LYS A 318 -23.05 -3.70 -1.16
C LYS A 318 -22.40 -3.85 -2.54
N GLY A 319 -22.16 -5.10 -2.96
CA GLY A 319 -21.62 -5.40 -4.28
C GLY A 319 -20.13 -5.08 -4.46
N LEU A 320 -19.41 -4.77 -3.38
CA LEU A 320 -17.95 -4.81 -3.38
C LEU A 320 -17.45 -6.25 -3.51
N PRO A 321 -16.21 -6.47 -4.01
CA PRO A 321 -15.58 -7.78 -3.94
C PRO A 321 -15.34 -8.20 -2.50
N ASP A 322 -15.35 -9.51 -2.25
CA ASP A 322 -14.98 -10.08 -0.95
C ASP A 322 -13.57 -9.62 -0.53
N ALA A 323 -13.30 -9.63 0.78
CA ALA A 323 -12.04 -9.17 1.33
C ALA A 323 -11.44 -10.13 2.37
N LEU A 324 -10.11 -10.21 2.35
CA LEU A 324 -9.32 -10.63 3.50
C LEU A 324 -8.78 -9.37 4.19
N VAL A 325 -9.15 -9.18 5.46
CA VAL A 325 -8.68 -8.08 6.30
C VAL A 325 -7.75 -8.64 7.36
N ILE A 326 -6.48 -8.21 7.36
CA ILE A 326 -5.46 -8.68 8.31
C ILE A 326 -5.03 -7.50 9.18
N SER A 327 -4.89 -7.67 10.48
CA SER A 327 -4.34 -6.61 11.34
C SER A 327 -3.65 -7.15 12.59
N GLY A 328 -2.67 -6.40 13.10
CA GLY A 328 -2.09 -6.64 14.42
C GLY A 328 -2.95 -6.02 15.52
N CYS A 329 -3.16 -6.69 16.65
CA CYS A 329 -3.94 -6.11 17.75
C CYS A 329 -3.18 -5.04 18.57
N MET A 330 -1.86 -4.87 18.33
CA MET A 330 -1.06 -3.76 18.87
C MET A 330 -0.95 -2.60 17.87
N ASP A 331 -1.71 -2.64 16.78
CA ASP A 331 -1.80 -1.58 15.78
C ASP A 331 -2.85 -0.54 16.20
N PRO A 332 -2.55 0.77 16.18
CA PRO A 332 -3.58 1.78 16.47
C PRO A 332 -4.70 1.80 15.42
N LEU A 333 -4.47 1.25 14.22
CA LEU A 333 -5.44 1.13 13.13
C LEU A 333 -6.26 -0.18 13.22
N TYR A 334 -6.04 -0.99 14.25
CA TYR A 334 -6.76 -2.25 14.46
C TYR A 334 -8.29 -2.08 14.42
N ARG A 335 -8.81 -1.02 15.05
CA ARG A 335 -10.26 -0.76 15.07
C ARG A 335 -10.81 -0.37 13.70
N ASP A 336 -10.05 0.37 12.89
CA ASP A 336 -10.43 0.69 11.51
C ASP A 336 -10.60 -0.60 10.68
N ALA A 337 -9.67 -1.54 10.82
CA ALA A 337 -9.75 -2.84 10.16
C ALA A 337 -11.00 -3.64 10.59
N LYS A 338 -11.34 -3.60 11.89
CA LYS A 338 -12.58 -4.24 12.40
C LYS A 338 -13.84 -3.60 11.83
N GLU A 339 -13.88 -2.27 11.78
CA GLU A 339 -15.04 -1.54 11.28
C GLU A 339 -15.26 -1.82 9.79
N ILE A 340 -14.20 -1.83 8.97
CA ILE A 340 -14.29 -2.23 7.56
C ILE A 340 -14.89 -3.63 7.42
N ALA A 341 -14.33 -4.63 8.12
CA ALA A 341 -14.81 -6.00 8.01
C ALA A 341 -16.27 -6.14 8.48
N LYS A 342 -16.64 -5.46 9.57
CA LYS A 342 -18.01 -5.44 10.07
C LYS A 342 -18.97 -4.81 9.04
N ASN A 343 -18.65 -3.61 8.53
CA ASN A 343 -19.52 -2.89 7.61
C ASN A 343 -19.70 -3.61 6.27
N MET A 344 -18.67 -4.32 5.79
CA MET A 344 -18.78 -5.19 4.62
C MET A 344 -19.74 -6.36 4.89
N ASN A 345 -19.57 -7.06 6.01
CA ASN A 345 -20.41 -8.20 6.37
C ASN A 345 -21.88 -7.77 6.60
N ASP A 346 -22.11 -6.64 7.27
CA ASP A 346 -23.45 -6.07 7.47
C ASP A 346 -24.14 -5.71 6.14
N ALA A 347 -23.37 -5.35 5.11
CA ALA A 347 -23.86 -5.09 3.76
C ALA A 347 -23.99 -6.35 2.88
N GLY A 348 -23.71 -7.54 3.44
CA GLY A 348 -23.78 -8.82 2.74
C GLY A 348 -22.58 -9.13 1.84
N VAL A 349 -21.44 -8.45 2.03
CA VAL A 349 -20.17 -8.76 1.35
C VAL A 349 -19.27 -9.51 2.33
N ASN A 350 -18.74 -10.66 1.91
CA ASN A 350 -17.95 -11.51 2.78
C ASN A 350 -16.56 -10.89 3.03
N ALA A 351 -16.32 -10.49 4.28
CA ALA A 351 -15.03 -9.98 4.74
C ALA A 351 -14.51 -10.87 5.88
N THR A 352 -13.50 -11.69 5.59
CA THR A 352 -12.80 -12.49 6.59
C THR A 352 -11.76 -11.64 7.29
N MET A 353 -11.80 -11.58 8.62
CA MET A 353 -10.82 -10.86 9.42
C MET A 353 -9.88 -11.80 10.17
N ILE A 354 -8.57 -11.55 10.07
CA ILE A 354 -7.52 -12.28 10.80
C ILE A 354 -6.73 -11.29 11.65
N ILE A 355 -6.54 -11.65 12.92
CA ILE A 355 -5.92 -10.77 13.92
C ILE A 355 -4.71 -11.48 14.51
N TYR A 356 -3.57 -10.81 14.47
CA TYR A 356 -2.31 -11.30 15.05
C TYR A 356 -1.93 -10.49 16.30
N ASN A 357 -1.24 -11.11 17.25
CA ASN A 357 -0.74 -10.43 18.43
C ASN A 357 0.59 -9.70 18.15
N THR A 358 0.55 -8.70 17.27
CA THR A 358 1.75 -8.06 16.73
C THR A 358 1.50 -6.59 16.37
N VAL A 359 2.57 -5.92 15.91
CA VAL A 359 2.65 -4.48 15.62
C VAL A 359 2.04 -4.09 14.26
N HIS A 360 1.90 -2.77 14.05
CA HIS A 360 1.54 -2.20 12.75
C HIS A 360 2.48 -2.67 11.62
N SER A 361 1.93 -2.93 10.45
CA SER A 361 2.66 -3.42 9.26
C SER A 361 3.60 -4.60 9.53
N PHE A 362 3.30 -5.48 10.50
CA PHE A 362 4.14 -6.63 10.83
C PHE A 362 4.51 -7.50 9.61
N HIS A 363 3.60 -7.60 8.64
CA HIS A 363 3.76 -8.38 7.42
C HIS A 363 5.01 -8.00 6.62
N VAL A 364 5.49 -6.75 6.62
CA VAL A 364 6.73 -6.40 5.88
C VAL A 364 8.01 -6.95 6.53
N PHE A 365 7.93 -7.42 7.77
CA PHE A 365 9.04 -8.00 8.51
C PHE A 365 9.00 -9.52 8.42
N GLN A 366 9.49 -10.08 7.30
CA GLN A 366 9.47 -11.52 6.98
C GLN A 366 10.09 -12.42 8.04
N PHE A 367 10.89 -11.86 8.93
CA PHE A 367 11.53 -12.60 10.03
C PHE A 367 10.59 -12.89 11.21
N LEU A 368 9.38 -12.32 11.22
CA LEU A 368 8.31 -12.59 12.17
C LEU A 368 7.49 -13.81 11.72
N GLU A 369 7.13 -14.68 12.66
CA GLU A 369 6.28 -15.84 12.37
C GLU A 369 4.89 -15.42 11.92
N GLU A 370 4.34 -14.35 12.50
CA GLU A 370 3.03 -13.80 12.12
C GLU A 370 3.04 -13.31 10.67
N SER A 371 4.15 -12.73 10.19
CA SER A 371 4.28 -12.31 8.78
C SER A 371 4.19 -13.51 7.84
N GLN A 372 4.91 -14.59 8.16
CA GLN A 372 4.88 -15.82 7.36
C GLN A 372 3.51 -16.49 7.38
N ASP A 373 2.84 -16.55 8.53
CA ASP A 373 1.47 -17.08 8.60
C ASP A 373 0.49 -16.20 7.82
N ALA A 374 0.59 -14.88 7.90
CA ALA A 374 -0.26 -13.97 7.12
C ALA A 374 -0.13 -14.22 5.61
N TYR A 375 1.06 -14.56 5.10
CA TYR A 375 1.22 -14.95 3.70
C TYR A 375 0.52 -16.26 3.37
N ASN A 376 0.58 -17.25 4.26
CA ASN A 376 -0.13 -18.52 4.09
C ASN A 376 -1.66 -18.30 4.12
N GLN A 377 -2.16 -17.39 4.95
CA GLN A 377 -3.59 -17.03 4.97
C GLN A 377 -4.01 -16.33 3.67
N ILE A 378 -3.17 -15.45 3.12
CA ILE A 378 -3.40 -14.84 1.80
C ILE A 378 -3.45 -15.93 0.73
N GLU A 379 -2.49 -16.84 0.71
CA GLU A 379 -2.44 -17.96 -0.24
C GLU A 379 -3.71 -18.80 -0.17
N ARG A 380 -4.09 -19.23 1.04
CA ARG A 380 -5.30 -20.00 1.28
C ARG A 380 -6.55 -19.27 0.80
N ALA A 381 -6.71 -18.00 1.17
CA ALA A 381 -7.89 -17.21 0.80
C ALA A 381 -8.05 -17.06 -0.72
N LEU A 382 -6.95 -16.89 -1.44
CA LEU A 382 -6.95 -16.80 -2.90
C LEU A 382 -7.18 -18.16 -3.58
N PHE A 383 -6.58 -19.22 -3.03
CA PHE A 383 -6.71 -20.59 -3.58
C PHE A 383 -8.13 -21.13 -3.43
N GLU A 384 -8.74 -20.97 -2.25
CA GLU A 384 -10.13 -21.40 -1.98
C GLU A 384 -11.15 -20.70 -2.90
N ARG A 385 -10.77 -19.55 -3.46
CA ARG A 385 -11.59 -18.77 -4.40
C ARG A 385 -11.25 -19.02 -5.87
N GLY A 386 -10.33 -19.94 -6.16
CA GLY A 386 -9.86 -20.23 -7.52
C GLY A 386 -9.17 -19.04 -8.18
N LEU A 387 -8.70 -18.06 -7.39
CA LEU A 387 -7.93 -16.94 -7.90
C LEU A 387 -6.50 -17.38 -8.14
N THR A 388 -5.90 -18.14 -7.23
CA THR A 388 -4.58 -18.75 -7.41
C THR A 388 -4.68 -20.28 -7.50
N GLY A 389 -3.59 -20.94 -7.91
CA GLY A 389 -3.57 -22.39 -8.15
C GLY A 389 -3.90 -22.80 -9.59
N HIS A 390 -3.55 -24.04 -9.95
CA HIS A 390 -3.61 -24.53 -11.32
C HIS A 390 -5.04 -24.73 -11.83
N THR A 391 -5.40 -24.06 -12.92
CA THR A 391 -6.59 -24.36 -13.69
C THR A 391 -6.35 -25.61 -14.54
N ASN A 392 -6.48 -26.80 -13.93
CA ASN A 392 -6.57 -28.09 -14.64
C ASN A 392 -5.55 -28.27 -15.81
N CYS A 393 -4.24 -28.34 -15.57
CA CYS A 393 -3.39 -29.12 -16.49
C CYS A 393 -3.81 -30.59 -16.29
N LYS A 394 -4.75 -31.07 -17.10
CA LYS A 394 -4.92 -32.50 -17.34
C LYS A 394 -3.58 -32.98 -17.89
N ILE A 395 -2.82 -33.68 -17.04
CA ILE A 395 -1.66 -34.45 -17.46
C ILE A 395 -2.16 -35.38 -18.57
N LYS A 396 -1.76 -35.11 -19.82
CA LYS A 396 -1.99 -36.01 -20.95
C LYS A 396 -0.89 -37.04 -21.00
#